data_AF-A0A9E5NI10-F1
#
_entry.id   AF-A0A9E5NI10-F1
#
_cell.length_a   1.000
_cell.length_b   1.000
_cell.length_c   1.000
_cell.angle_alpha   90.00
_cell.angle_beta   90.00
_cell.angle_gamma   90.00
#
_symmetry.space_group_name_H-M   'P 1'
#
loop_
_entity.id
_entity.type
_entity.pdbx_description
1 polymer ?
#
loop_
_entity_poly.entity_id
_entity_poly.type
_entity_poly.pdbx_seq_one_letter_code
_entity_poly.pdbx_strand_id
1 'polypeptide(L)' 'MNADLSNVDWREALHSLQGSLIYTVASQHISHAACPVPSAVIKAVEVEIGAALPRDVTITVDRS' A
#
# COMPACT_ATOMS: atom_id res chain seq x y z
N MET A 1 -16.22 7.31 -2.28
CA MET A 1 -14.95 6.81 -1.69
C MET A 1 -15.29 5.63 -0.79
N ASN A 2 -14.45 4.60 -0.71
CA ASN A 2 -14.68 3.50 0.26
C ASN A 2 -14.61 4.07 1.69
N ALA A 3 -15.50 3.63 2.59
CA ALA A 3 -15.58 4.11 3.97
C ALA A 3 -14.31 3.74 4.76
N ASP A 4 -13.77 2.54 4.51
CA ASP A 4 -12.62 1.96 5.23
C ASP A 4 -11.32 2.77 5.09
N LEU A 5 -11.21 3.58 4.04
CA LEU A 5 -10.02 4.39 3.71
C LEU A 5 -10.36 5.88 3.55
N SER A 6 -11.47 6.33 4.14
CA SER A 6 -11.96 7.71 3.97
C SER A 6 -11.08 8.77 4.64
N ASN A 7 -10.40 8.43 5.75
CA ASN A 7 -9.43 9.28 6.44
C ASN A 7 -8.27 8.40 6.95
N VAL A 8 -7.26 8.19 6.11
CA VAL A 8 -6.08 7.38 6.46
C VAL A 8 -5.01 8.28 7.09
N ASP A 9 -4.63 8.01 8.35
CA ASP A 9 -3.39 8.58 8.92
C ASP A 9 -2.20 7.81 8.34
N TRP A 10 -1.22 8.53 7.79
CA TRP A 10 -0.02 7.94 7.23
C TRP A 10 0.78 7.10 8.26
N ARG A 11 0.68 7.42 9.56
CA ARG A 11 1.33 6.62 10.62
C ARG A 11 0.72 5.23 10.73
N GLU A 12 -0.60 5.13 10.60
CA GLU A 12 -1.32 3.86 10.59
C GLU A 12 -1.09 3.09 9.29
N ALA A 13 -0.95 3.80 8.17
CA ALA A 13 -0.59 3.19 6.90
C ALA A 13 0.83 2.60 6.94
N LEU A 14 1.81 3.33 7.52
CA LEU A 14 3.24 3.01 7.46
C LEU A 14 3.81 2.32 8.71
N HIS A 15 2.99 1.90 9.68
CA HIS A 15 3.45 1.36 10.96
C HIS A 15 4.35 0.11 10.83
N SER A 16 3.80 -1.01 10.34
CA SER A 16 4.53 -2.25 10.07
C SER A 16 3.68 -3.11 9.13
N LEU A 17 4.25 -4.12 8.47
CA LEU A 17 3.48 -5.00 7.57
C LEU A 17 2.23 -5.60 8.23
N GLN A 18 2.35 -6.01 9.49
CA GLN A 18 1.24 -6.63 10.24
C GLN A 18 0.31 -5.60 10.90
N GLY A 19 0.79 -4.37 11.15
CA GLY A 19 0.03 -3.29 11.77
C GLY A 19 -0.48 -2.23 10.80
N SER A 20 -0.22 -2.39 9.51
CA SER A 20 -0.62 -1.42 8.49
C SER A 20 -2.11 -1.54 8.19
N LEU A 21 -2.85 -0.45 8.39
CA LEU A 21 -4.27 -0.37 8.05
C LEU A 21 -4.54 -0.80 6.59
N ILE A 22 -3.65 -0.42 5.68
CA ILE A 22 -3.75 -0.77 4.25
C ILE A 22 -3.69 -2.28 4.05
N TYR A 23 -2.75 -2.98 4.67
CA TYR A 23 -2.64 -4.43 4.54
C TYR A 23 -3.77 -5.16 5.25
N THR A 24 -4.25 -4.65 6.39
CA THR A 24 -5.42 -5.20 7.08
C THR A 24 -6.67 -5.14 6.21
N VAL A 25 -7.01 -3.98 5.66
CA VAL A 25 -8.17 -3.83 4.77
C VAL A 25 -7.97 -4.62 3.47
N ALA A 26 -6.77 -4.59 2.89
CA ALA A 26 -6.46 -5.36 1.70
C ALA A 26 -6.68 -6.87 1.90
N SER A 27 -6.32 -7.43 3.06
CA SER A 27 -6.51 -8.84 3.36
C SER A 27 -7.98 -9.30 3.32
N GLN A 28 -8.92 -8.37 3.47
CA GLN A 28 -10.37 -8.65 3.43
C GLN A 28 -10.93 -8.68 2.00
N HIS A 29 -10.22 -8.05 1.04
CA HIS A 29 -10.69 -7.87 -0.34
C HIS A 29 -9.81 -8.54 -1.41
N ILE A 30 -8.56 -8.82 -1.08
CA ILE A 30 -7.55 -9.38 -1.99
C ILE A 30 -7.19 -10.78 -1.51
N SER A 31 -7.43 -11.78 -2.36
CA SER A 31 -7.23 -13.19 -2.04
C SER A 31 -5.83 -13.73 -2.39
N HIS A 32 -5.05 -12.99 -3.19
CA HIS A 32 -3.71 -13.38 -3.62
C HIS A 32 -2.62 -12.55 -2.90
N ALA A 33 -1.76 -13.25 -2.16
CA ALA A 33 -0.73 -12.64 -1.31
C ALA A 33 0.28 -11.77 -2.08
N ALA A 34 0.59 -12.12 -3.33
CA ALA A 34 1.54 -11.38 -4.17
C ALA A 34 0.93 -10.17 -4.88
N CYS A 35 -0.29 -9.76 -4.54
CA CYS A 35 -0.94 -8.62 -5.16
C CYS A 35 -0.09 -7.35 -4.97
N PRO A 36 0.27 -6.62 -6.05
CA PRO A 36 1.06 -5.40 -5.92
C PRO A 36 0.22 -4.21 -5.43
N VAL A 37 -1.11 -4.32 -5.41
CA VAL A 37 -2.03 -3.22 -5.08
C VAL A 37 -1.79 -2.63 -3.68
N PRO A 38 -1.68 -3.41 -2.59
CA PRO A 38 -1.45 -2.84 -1.26
C PRO A 38 -0.10 -2.12 -1.18
N SER A 39 0.93 -2.68 -1.81
CA SER A 39 2.26 -2.07 -1.94
C SER A 39 2.20 -0.72 -2.68
N ALA A 40 1.46 -0.64 -3.79
CA ALA A 40 1.30 0.59 -4.54
C ALA A 40 0.62 1.69 -3.72
N VAL A 41 -0.41 1.35 -2.93
CA VAL A 41 -1.08 2.31 -2.04
C VAL A 41 -0.13 2.82 -0.96
N ILE A 42 0.65 1.93 -0.33
CA ILE A 42 1.69 2.31 0.64
C ILE A 42 2.70 3.27 0.01
N LYS A 43 3.17 2.99 -1.21
CA LYS A 43 4.09 3.89 -1.92
C LYS A 43 3.47 5.23 -2.26
N ALA A 44 2.19 5.28 -2.61
CA ALA A 44 1.51 6.56 -2.81
C ALA A 44 1.51 7.40 -1.52
N VAL A 45 1.27 6.79 -0.34
CA VAL A 45 1.35 7.48 0.95
C VAL A 45 2.77 7.99 1.22
N GLU A 46 3.81 7.16 1.00
CA GLU A 46 5.20 7.58 1.17
C GLU A 46 5.59 8.75 0.28
N VAL A 47 5.11 8.78 -0.97
CA VAL A 47 5.33 9.90 -1.90
C VAL A 47 4.66 11.17 -1.38
N GLU A 48 3.39 11.09 -0.97
CA GLU A 48 2.61 12.25 -0.51
C GLU A 48 3.22 12.90 0.74
N ILE A 49 3.78 12.10 1.67
CA ILE A 49 4.43 12.62 2.88
C ILE A 49 5.91 13.01 2.68
N GLY A 50 6.45 12.86 1.46
CA GLY A 50 7.85 13.13 1.16
C GLY A 50 8.85 12.13 1.75
N ALA A 51 8.38 10.92 2.12
CA ALA A 51 9.22 9.83 2.61
C ALA A 51 9.81 8.95 1.50
N ALA A 52 9.29 9.04 0.27
CA ALA A 52 9.79 8.30 -0.87
C ALA A 52 11.05 8.93 -1.50
N LEU A 53 11.97 8.09 -1.96
CA LEU A 53 13.07 8.51 -2.83
C LEU A 53 12.51 9.10 -4.15
N PRO A 54 13.22 10.02 -4.83
CA PRO A 54 12.74 10.69 -6.04
C PRO A 54 12.86 9.78 -7.26
N ARG A 55 12.19 8.62 -7.24
CA ARG A 55 12.20 7.62 -8.32
C ARG A 55 10.88 6.87 -8.37
N ASP A 56 10.42 6.61 -9.58
CA ASP A 56 9.26 5.77 -9.83
C ASP A 56 9.53 4.32 -9.43
N VAL A 57 8.51 3.65 -8.90
CA VAL A 57 8.54 2.22 -8.58
C VAL A 57 7.82 1.46 -9.69
N THR A 58 8.50 0.49 -10.30
CA THR A 58 7.93 -0.38 -11.34
C THR A 58 8.04 -1.85 -10.91
N ILE A 59 6.93 -2.58 -11.01
CA ILE A 59 6.89 -4.04 -10.83
C ILE A 59 6.60 -4.65 -12.20
N THR A 60 7.52 -5.48 -12.70
CA THR A 60 7.36 -6.21 -13.96
C THR A 60 7.20 -7.70 -13.65
N VAL A 61 6.23 -8.34 -14.29
CA VAL A 61 5.96 -9.78 -14.13
C VAL A 61 6.03 -10.42 -15.51
N ASP A 62 7.08 -11.20 -15.74
CA ASP A 62 7.30 -11.93 -16.99
C ASP A 62 6.99 -13.42 -16.80
N ARG A 63 6.52 -14.08 -17.86
CA ARG A 63 6.56 -15.55 -17.93
C ARG A 63 7.98 -15.97 -18.26
N SER A 64 8.66 -16.62 -17.33
CA SER A 64 9.91 -17.34 -17.61
C SER A 64 9.67 -18.60 -18.43
#